data_AF-A0A5E7VMH2-F1
#
_entry.id   AF-A0A5E7VMH2-F1
#
_cell.length_a   1.000
_cell.length_b   1.000
_cell.length_c   1.000
_cell.angle_alpha   90.00
_cell.angle_beta   90.00
_cell.angle_gamma   90.00
#
_symmetry.space_group_name_H-M   'P 1'
#
loop_
_entity.id
_entity.type
_entity.pdbx_description
1 polymer ?
#
loop_
_entity_poly.entity_id
_entity_poly.type
_entity_poly.pdbx_seq_one_letter_code
_entity_poly.pdbx_strand_id
1 'polypeptide(L)'
;MEFGLSFKGANSFERTLELKSGLRQLIKETDCHAVHGRVATYFIKVWEGITRFSKIDETLSLFAHLKGSAAAPEAYNPSFQMISSWSKWASIVCPDWACIYDARVAYSLNAINYLGGAEYPIFPMPEGRNSRLKMLDISTLLLSKALQCSAASVHGASDPKAIRKQYFIPERNTYSTYLSLVNNVSQDLWGDSHHIHEVEMLLFSLADADIYADVFSSLVSSSVK
;
A
#
# COMPACT_ATOMS: atom_id res chain seq x y z
N MET A 1 -16.64 -0.24 -22.85
CA MET A 1 -16.18 -0.25 -21.45
C MET A 1 -16.12 -1.70 -21.00
N GLU A 2 -15.06 -2.12 -20.32
CA GLU A 2 -14.92 -3.50 -19.84
C GLU A 2 -16.01 -3.80 -18.79
N PHE A 3 -16.53 -5.03 -18.76
CA PHE A 3 -17.56 -5.48 -17.82
C PHE A 3 -18.87 -4.66 -17.79
N GLY A 4 -19.13 -3.83 -18.80
CA GLY A 4 -20.34 -3.01 -18.86
C GLY A 4 -20.39 -1.87 -17.83
N LEU A 5 -19.27 -1.56 -17.16
CA LEU A 5 -19.21 -0.48 -16.17
C LEU A 5 -19.21 0.89 -16.85
N SER A 6 -19.94 1.84 -16.29
CA SER A 6 -19.96 3.25 -16.73
C SER A 6 -19.53 4.16 -15.59
N PHE A 7 -18.71 5.17 -15.90
CA PHE A 7 -18.20 6.11 -14.91
C PHE A 7 -18.95 7.44 -14.97
N LYS A 8 -19.32 8.00 -13.82
CA LYS A 8 -19.89 9.35 -13.69
C LYS A 8 -18.92 10.30 -12.98
N GLY A 9 -17.90 9.76 -12.30
CA GLY A 9 -16.90 10.56 -11.58
C GLY A 9 -16.16 11.55 -12.47
N ALA A 10 -15.99 12.76 -11.96
CA ALA A 10 -15.32 13.88 -12.62
C ALA A 10 -13.79 13.79 -12.57
N ASN A 11 -13.23 13.06 -11.59
CA ASN A 11 -11.79 12.91 -11.38
C ASN A 11 -11.36 11.42 -11.29
N SER A 12 -10.06 11.18 -11.30
CA SER A 12 -9.49 9.82 -11.24
C SER A 12 -9.85 9.06 -9.95
N PHE A 13 -9.99 9.79 -8.84
CA PHE A 13 -10.37 9.24 -7.54
C PHE A 13 -11.80 8.66 -7.60
N GLU A 14 -12.78 9.46 -7.99
CA GLU A 14 -14.18 9.03 -8.09
C GLU A 14 -14.34 7.87 -9.08
N ARG A 15 -13.68 7.95 -10.24
CA ARG A 15 -13.72 6.88 -11.25
C ARG A 15 -13.13 5.56 -10.72
N THR A 16 -12.12 5.63 -9.86
CA THR A 16 -11.52 4.44 -9.23
C THR A 16 -12.44 3.83 -8.18
N LEU A 17 -13.13 4.65 -7.39
CA LEU A 17 -14.16 4.16 -6.46
C LEU A 17 -15.33 3.50 -7.19
N GLU A 18 -15.83 4.13 -8.26
CA GLU A 18 -16.86 3.56 -9.12
C GLU A 18 -16.42 2.24 -9.75
N LEU A 19 -15.17 2.16 -10.23
CA LEU A 19 -14.61 0.91 -10.74
C LEU A 19 -14.57 -0.16 -9.66
N LYS A 20 -13.95 0.12 -8.51
CA LYS A 20 -13.84 -0.84 -7.39
C LYS A 20 -15.22 -1.34 -7.00
N SER A 21 -16.21 -0.45 -6.86
CA SER A 21 -17.59 -0.81 -6.53
C SER A 21 -18.23 -1.73 -7.57
N GLY A 22 -18.12 -1.38 -8.86
CA GLY A 22 -18.65 -2.21 -9.95
C GLY A 22 -18.00 -3.60 -10.04
N LEU A 23 -16.68 -3.66 -9.88
CA LEU A 23 -15.95 -4.94 -9.87
C LEU A 23 -16.29 -5.79 -8.64
N ARG A 24 -16.43 -5.18 -7.45
CA ARG A 24 -16.87 -5.86 -6.22
C ARG A 24 -18.25 -6.48 -6.40
N GLN A 25 -19.19 -5.75 -6.99
CA GLN A 25 -20.54 -6.26 -7.28
C GLN A 25 -20.50 -7.45 -8.24
N LEU A 26 -19.77 -7.31 -9.36
CA LEU A 26 -19.61 -8.40 -10.33
C LEU A 26 -19.02 -9.67 -9.69
N ILE A 27 -17.99 -9.51 -8.86
CA ILE A 27 -17.32 -10.63 -8.20
C ILE A 27 -18.20 -11.24 -7.11
N LYS A 28 -18.99 -10.45 -6.39
CA LYS A 28 -19.93 -10.95 -5.38
C LYS A 28 -20.93 -11.94 -5.97
N GLU A 29 -21.40 -11.69 -7.19
CA GLU A 29 -22.43 -12.47 -7.89
C GLU A 29 -21.95 -13.80 -8.50
N THR A 30 -20.64 -14.09 -8.49
CA THR A 30 -20.11 -15.31 -9.14
C THR A 30 -18.88 -15.87 -8.44
N ASP A 31 -18.76 -17.20 -8.40
CA ASP A 31 -17.52 -17.92 -8.00
C ASP A 31 -16.77 -18.49 -9.21
N CYS A 32 -17.10 -18.03 -10.41
CA CYS A 32 -16.44 -18.50 -11.62
C CYS A 32 -14.99 -18.00 -11.67
N HIS A 33 -14.04 -18.93 -11.54
CA HIS A 33 -12.59 -18.67 -11.59
C HIS A 33 -12.16 -17.91 -12.85
N ALA A 34 -12.76 -18.22 -14.00
CA ALA A 34 -12.47 -17.52 -15.25
C ALA A 34 -12.90 -16.04 -15.21
N VAL A 35 -14.03 -15.73 -14.58
CA VAL A 35 -14.49 -14.35 -14.39
C VAL A 35 -13.56 -13.61 -13.42
N HIS A 36 -13.20 -14.26 -12.30
CA HIS A 36 -12.25 -13.70 -11.33
C HIS A 36 -10.91 -13.39 -11.97
N GLY A 37 -10.37 -14.31 -12.80
CA GLY A 37 -9.13 -14.11 -13.53
C GLY A 37 -9.20 -12.94 -14.52
N ARG A 38 -10.33 -12.76 -15.22
CA ARG A 38 -10.54 -11.60 -16.08
C ARG A 38 -10.57 -10.29 -15.29
N VAL A 39 -11.30 -10.24 -14.18
CA VAL A 39 -11.39 -9.05 -13.33
C VAL A 39 -10.02 -8.72 -12.71
N ALA A 40 -9.34 -9.70 -12.13
CA ALA A 40 -8.00 -9.51 -11.57
C ALA A 40 -7.02 -9.01 -12.64
N THR A 41 -7.04 -9.61 -13.83
CA THR A 41 -6.20 -9.17 -14.96
C THR A 41 -6.52 -7.73 -15.34
N TYR A 42 -7.80 -7.40 -15.53
CA TYR A 42 -8.18 -6.04 -15.90
C TYR A 42 -7.77 -5.03 -14.82
N PHE A 43 -8.15 -5.26 -13.57
CA PHE A 43 -7.87 -4.32 -12.49
C PHE A 43 -6.37 -4.15 -12.28
N ILE A 44 -5.63 -5.24 -12.12
CA ILE A 44 -4.19 -5.19 -11.78
C ILE A 44 -3.33 -4.75 -12.97
N LYS A 45 -3.60 -5.28 -14.17
CA LYS A 45 -2.74 -5.06 -15.34
C LYS A 45 -3.16 -3.84 -16.14
N VAL A 46 -4.45 -3.68 -16.40
CA VAL A 46 -4.98 -2.65 -17.31
C VAL A 46 -5.24 -1.34 -16.57
N TRP A 47 -5.99 -1.38 -15.47
CA TRP A 47 -6.32 -0.17 -14.71
C TRP A 47 -5.13 0.33 -13.89
N GLU A 48 -4.53 -0.56 -13.11
CA GLU A 48 -3.44 -0.21 -12.17
C GLU A 48 -2.03 -0.26 -12.82
N GLY A 49 -1.93 -0.66 -14.09
CA GLY A 49 -0.70 -0.56 -14.88
C GLY A 49 0.41 -1.57 -14.54
N ILE A 50 0.13 -2.66 -13.82
CA ILE A 50 1.11 -3.72 -13.52
C ILE A 50 1.23 -4.67 -14.71
N THR A 51 1.95 -4.24 -15.75
CA THR A 51 2.02 -4.94 -17.05
C THR A 51 2.59 -6.36 -17.01
N ARG A 52 3.39 -6.70 -15.98
CA ARG A 52 4.03 -8.02 -15.81
C ARG A 52 3.25 -8.97 -14.90
N PHE A 53 1.99 -8.64 -14.58
CA PHE A 53 1.12 -9.54 -13.86
C PHE A 53 0.86 -10.81 -14.68
N SER A 54 1.35 -11.95 -14.19
CA SER A 54 1.26 -13.26 -14.85
C SER A 54 0.81 -14.40 -13.94
N LYS A 55 1.00 -14.26 -12.62
CA LYS A 55 0.64 -15.27 -11.61
C LYS A 55 -0.83 -15.14 -11.17
N ILE A 56 -1.75 -15.27 -12.13
CA ILE A 56 -3.18 -15.05 -11.89
C ILE A 56 -3.72 -16.07 -10.88
N ASP A 57 -3.55 -17.37 -11.14
CA ASP A 57 -4.13 -18.43 -10.30
C ASP A 57 -3.60 -18.40 -8.86
N GLU A 58 -2.30 -18.15 -8.69
CA GLU A 58 -1.68 -17.97 -7.36
C GLU A 58 -2.26 -16.77 -6.62
N THR A 59 -2.52 -15.66 -7.32
CA THR A 59 -3.12 -14.46 -6.71
C THR A 59 -4.58 -14.71 -6.31
N LEU A 60 -5.35 -15.41 -7.15
CA LEU A 60 -6.75 -15.71 -6.88
C LEU A 60 -6.89 -16.66 -5.68
N SER A 61 -6.07 -17.71 -5.64
CA SER A 61 -6.14 -18.75 -4.60
C SER A 61 -5.83 -18.23 -3.20
N LEU A 62 -5.01 -17.18 -3.08
CA LEU A 62 -4.69 -16.53 -1.79
C LEU A 62 -5.95 -16.11 -1.03
N PHE A 63 -6.98 -15.63 -1.73
CA PHE A 63 -8.18 -15.05 -1.11
C PHE A 63 -9.48 -15.79 -1.45
N ALA A 64 -9.41 -16.94 -2.12
CA ALA A 64 -10.60 -17.70 -2.53
C ALA A 64 -11.53 -18.03 -1.35
N HIS A 65 -10.95 -18.43 -0.21
CA HIS A 65 -11.71 -18.75 1.02
C HIS A 65 -12.07 -17.54 1.88
N LEU A 66 -11.61 -16.34 1.51
CA LEU A 66 -11.83 -15.10 2.25
C LEU A 66 -12.79 -14.14 1.55
N LYS A 67 -13.20 -14.47 0.32
CA LYS A 67 -14.11 -13.64 -0.48
C LYS A 67 -15.36 -13.25 0.34
N GLY A 68 -15.60 -11.95 0.47
CA GLY A 68 -16.74 -11.38 1.19
C GLY A 68 -16.61 -11.40 2.71
N SER A 69 -15.45 -11.76 3.27
CA SER A 69 -15.21 -11.68 4.71
C SER A 69 -15.24 -10.23 5.21
N ALA A 70 -15.90 -10.01 6.35
CA ALA A 70 -16.03 -8.70 6.97
C ALA A 70 -14.78 -8.27 7.77
N ALA A 71 -13.88 -9.21 8.07
CA ALA A 71 -12.67 -8.94 8.84
C ALA A 71 -11.48 -9.78 8.34
N ALA A 72 -10.27 -9.24 8.53
CA ALA A 72 -9.04 -9.95 8.26
C ALA A 72 -8.90 -11.17 9.18
N PRO A 73 -8.40 -12.32 8.70
CA PRO A 73 -8.19 -13.48 9.56
C PRO A 73 -7.05 -13.23 10.54
N GLU A 74 -7.18 -13.72 11.77
CA GLU A 74 -6.18 -13.52 12.84
C GLU A 74 -4.76 -13.96 12.44
N ALA A 75 -4.63 -15.02 11.63
CA ALA A 75 -3.35 -15.62 11.24
C ALA A 75 -3.09 -15.58 9.73
N TYR A 76 -3.58 -14.55 9.01
CA TYR A 76 -3.37 -14.46 7.56
C TYR A 76 -2.09 -13.70 7.22
N ASN A 77 -1.11 -14.42 6.65
CA ASN A 77 0.22 -13.90 6.37
C ASN A 77 0.70 -14.28 4.96
N PRO A 78 0.11 -13.70 3.91
CA PRO A 78 0.57 -13.91 2.54
C PRO A 78 2.00 -13.38 2.38
N SER A 79 2.75 -13.99 1.47
CA SER A 79 4.11 -13.57 1.16
C SER A 79 4.17 -12.09 0.77
N PHE A 80 5.18 -11.36 1.26
CA PHE A 80 5.43 -9.99 0.82
C PHE A 80 5.76 -9.91 -0.68
N GLN A 81 6.26 -11.01 -1.25
CA GLN A 81 6.46 -11.11 -2.69
C GLN A 81 5.12 -10.89 -3.42
N MET A 82 5.14 -10.00 -4.42
CA MET A 82 3.95 -9.62 -5.21
C MET A 82 2.81 -8.94 -4.42
N ILE A 83 3.09 -8.38 -3.22
CA ILE A 83 2.09 -7.66 -2.42
C ILE A 83 1.34 -6.59 -3.18
N SER A 84 2.02 -5.82 -4.04
CA SER A 84 1.36 -4.82 -4.90
C SER A 84 0.27 -5.40 -5.81
N SER A 85 0.35 -6.68 -6.19
CA SER A 85 -0.63 -7.34 -7.05
C SER A 85 -1.70 -8.07 -6.24
N TRP A 86 -1.32 -8.87 -5.24
CA TRP A 86 -2.32 -9.61 -4.48
C TRP A 86 -3.15 -8.72 -3.57
N SER A 87 -2.62 -7.61 -3.04
CA SER A 87 -3.42 -6.67 -2.24
C SER A 87 -4.47 -5.92 -3.08
N LYS A 88 -4.20 -5.72 -4.37
CA LYS A 88 -5.19 -5.21 -5.33
C LYS A 88 -6.35 -6.18 -5.49
N TRP A 89 -6.06 -7.46 -5.68
CA TRP A 89 -7.10 -8.48 -5.71
C TRP A 89 -7.87 -8.54 -4.39
N ALA A 90 -7.15 -8.55 -3.26
CA ALA A 90 -7.74 -8.54 -1.92
C ALA A 90 -8.73 -7.38 -1.73
N SER A 91 -8.38 -6.17 -2.19
CA SER A 91 -9.26 -4.98 -2.10
C SER A 91 -10.57 -5.08 -2.92
N ILE A 92 -10.64 -6.02 -3.86
CA ILE A 92 -11.84 -6.32 -4.64
C ILE A 92 -12.66 -7.44 -3.98
N VAL A 93 -12.02 -8.51 -3.48
CA VAL A 93 -12.76 -9.65 -2.90
C VAL A 93 -13.10 -9.50 -1.42
N CYS A 94 -12.34 -8.69 -0.68
CA CYS A 94 -12.47 -8.51 0.77
C CYS A 94 -12.51 -7.01 1.12
N PRO A 95 -13.47 -6.24 0.57
CA PRO A 95 -13.44 -4.78 0.63
C PRO A 95 -13.58 -4.23 2.04
N ASP A 96 -14.15 -4.97 2.99
CA ASP A 96 -14.44 -4.46 4.33
C ASP A 96 -13.17 -4.27 5.17
N TRP A 97 -12.04 -4.87 4.77
CA TRP A 97 -10.79 -4.78 5.53
C TRP A 97 -9.53 -4.74 4.66
N ALA A 98 -9.57 -5.18 3.41
CA ALA A 98 -8.37 -5.24 2.57
C ALA A 98 -8.17 -3.94 1.79
N CYS A 99 -7.02 -3.32 1.98
CA CYS A 99 -6.56 -2.16 1.22
C CYS A 99 -5.35 -2.52 0.33
N ILE A 100 -5.15 -1.76 -0.74
CA ILE A 100 -4.01 -1.89 -1.64
C ILE A 100 -2.74 -1.45 -0.90
N TYR A 101 -1.70 -2.27 -1.00
CA TYR A 101 -0.35 -1.92 -0.53
C TYR A 101 0.62 -1.99 -1.70
N ASP A 102 0.90 -0.83 -2.30
CA ASP A 102 1.86 -0.68 -3.38
C ASP A 102 3.03 0.25 -3.00
N ALA A 103 3.95 0.48 -3.94
CA ALA A 103 5.13 1.28 -3.68
C ALA A 103 4.83 2.75 -3.34
N ARG A 104 3.72 3.33 -3.83
CA ARG A 104 3.31 4.71 -3.50
C ARG A 104 2.76 4.77 -2.08
N VAL A 105 1.91 3.82 -1.71
CA VAL A 105 1.39 3.73 -0.34
C VAL A 105 2.54 3.58 0.66
N ALA A 106 3.45 2.63 0.42
CA ALA A 106 4.62 2.42 1.27
C ALA A 106 5.53 3.66 1.33
N TYR A 107 5.72 4.34 0.19
CA TYR A 107 6.47 5.59 0.14
C TYR A 107 5.85 6.65 1.05
N SER A 108 4.55 6.88 0.92
CA SER A 108 3.83 7.90 1.68
C SER A 108 3.90 7.67 3.18
N LEU A 109 3.71 6.43 3.63
CA LEU A 109 3.85 6.08 5.05
C LEU A 109 5.25 6.40 5.59
N ASN A 110 6.29 5.99 4.85
CA ASN A 110 7.67 6.27 5.23
C ASN A 110 8.00 7.76 5.17
N ALA A 111 7.45 8.49 4.20
CA ALA A 111 7.66 9.93 4.04
C ALA A 111 7.02 10.72 5.18
N ILE A 112 5.79 10.39 5.55
CA ILE A 112 5.11 10.99 6.69
C ILE A 112 5.90 10.75 7.98
N ASN A 113 6.37 9.51 8.19
CA ASN A 113 7.22 9.19 9.34
C ASN A 113 8.54 9.99 9.33
N TYR A 114 9.20 10.11 8.17
CA TYR A 114 10.42 10.88 8.02
C TYR A 114 10.21 12.36 8.34
N LEU A 115 9.15 12.97 7.79
CA LEU A 115 8.76 14.35 8.05
C LEU A 115 8.40 14.54 9.53
N GLY A 116 7.74 13.55 10.14
CA GLY A 116 7.33 13.55 11.54
C GLY A 116 8.44 13.31 12.57
N GLY A 117 9.67 12.98 12.16
CA GLY A 117 10.80 12.83 13.09
C GLY A 117 11.54 11.50 13.03
N ALA A 118 11.09 10.55 12.22
CA ALA A 118 11.66 9.20 12.12
C ALA A 118 11.55 8.35 13.39
N GLU A 119 10.43 8.46 14.10
CA GLU A 119 10.21 7.77 15.38
C GLU A 119 9.71 6.32 15.22
N TYR A 120 9.16 5.98 14.05
CA TYR A 120 8.56 4.66 13.81
C TYR A 120 9.41 3.78 12.88
N PRO A 121 9.27 2.45 12.94
CA PRO A 121 9.91 1.55 11.99
C PRO A 121 9.51 1.80 10.53
N ILE A 122 10.43 1.50 9.62
CA ILE A 122 10.30 1.67 8.17
C ILE A 122 9.39 0.56 7.62
N PHE A 123 8.39 0.94 6.85
CA PHE A 123 7.58 0.03 6.05
C PHE A 123 8.38 -0.49 4.85
N PRO A 124 8.53 -1.82 4.67
CA PRO A 124 9.15 -2.38 3.48
C PRO A 124 8.44 -1.94 2.21
N MET A 125 9.19 -1.41 1.25
CA MET A 125 8.66 -0.95 -0.02
C MET A 125 8.68 -2.09 -1.04
N PRO A 126 7.52 -2.44 -1.66
CA PRO A 126 7.53 -3.35 -2.79
C PRO A 126 8.14 -2.67 -4.01
N GLU A 127 8.51 -3.46 -5.03
CA GLU A 127 9.08 -2.90 -6.26
C GLU A 127 8.11 -1.90 -6.93
N GLY A 128 8.57 -0.66 -7.04
CA GLY A 128 7.87 0.43 -7.73
C GLY A 128 8.46 0.73 -9.10
N ARG A 129 7.67 1.36 -9.96
CA ARG A 129 8.10 1.88 -11.28
C ARG A 129 8.13 3.40 -11.36
N ASN A 130 7.62 4.08 -10.34
CA ASN A 130 7.59 5.54 -10.32
C ASN A 130 9.03 6.08 -10.23
N SER A 131 9.48 6.74 -11.30
CA SER A 131 10.85 7.27 -11.41
C SER A 131 11.11 8.40 -10.42
N ARG A 132 10.11 9.23 -10.10
CA ARG A 132 10.23 10.29 -9.09
C ARG A 132 10.53 9.68 -7.72
N LEU A 133 9.74 8.69 -7.31
CA LEU A 133 9.94 8.01 -6.02
C LEU A 133 11.28 7.26 -5.94
N LYS A 134 11.81 6.77 -7.07
CA LYS A 134 13.14 6.16 -7.12
C LYS A 134 14.27 7.16 -6.97
N MET A 135 14.08 8.40 -7.42
CA MET A 135 15.10 9.44 -7.30
C MET A 135 15.35 9.80 -5.83
N LEU A 136 14.31 9.70 -5.00
CA LEU A 136 14.37 10.01 -3.58
C LEU A 136 14.03 8.78 -2.76
N ASP A 137 15.01 7.92 -2.50
CA ASP A 137 14.80 6.72 -1.69
C ASP A 137 14.48 7.09 -0.23
N ILE A 138 13.18 7.14 0.07
CA ILE A 138 12.68 7.54 1.37
C ILE A 138 13.08 6.59 2.49
N SER A 139 13.29 5.31 2.21
CA SER A 139 13.72 4.33 3.23
C SER A 139 15.12 4.67 3.72
N THR A 140 16.00 5.09 2.81
CA THR A 140 17.36 5.53 3.14
C THR A 140 17.35 6.84 3.94
N LEU A 141 16.54 7.81 3.55
CA LEU A 141 16.40 9.07 4.30
C LEU A 141 15.85 8.85 5.71
N LEU A 142 14.82 8.03 5.82
CA LEU A 142 14.19 7.69 7.10
C LEU A 142 15.15 6.95 8.02
N LEU A 143 15.89 5.96 7.50
CA LEU A 143 16.92 5.26 8.25
C LEU A 143 18.02 6.22 8.72
N SER A 144 18.49 7.11 7.84
CA SER A 144 19.53 8.09 8.19
C SER A 144 19.09 9.00 9.34
N LYS A 145 17.86 9.50 9.30
CA LYS A 145 17.30 10.33 10.37
C LYS A 145 17.11 9.54 11.67
N ALA A 146 16.58 8.32 11.62
CA ALA A 146 16.42 7.46 12.78
C ALA A 146 17.77 7.16 13.48
N LEU A 147 18.83 6.93 12.69
CA LEU A 147 20.19 6.71 13.21
C LEU A 147 20.79 7.96 13.86
N GLN A 148 20.44 9.16 13.40
CA GLN A 148 20.88 10.41 14.03
C GLN A 148 20.18 10.67 15.37
N CYS A 149 18.90 10.31 15.47
CA CYS A 149 18.10 10.49 16.69
C CYS A 149 18.43 9.44 17.77
N SER A 150 18.81 8.24 17.37
CA SER A 150 19.23 7.18 18.30
C SER A 150 20.66 7.47 18.76
N ALA A 151 20.86 7.89 20.01
CA ALA A 151 22.18 8.08 20.65
C ALA A 151 23.02 6.78 20.77
N ALA A 152 22.63 5.71 20.06
CA ALA A 152 23.29 4.43 20.04
C ALA A 152 24.64 4.55 19.33
N SER A 153 25.69 4.37 20.12
CA SER A 153 27.07 4.19 19.67
C SER A 153 27.14 3.26 18.46
N VAL A 154 27.89 3.70 17.45
CA VAL A 154 28.16 3.07 16.14
C VAL A 154 28.95 1.76 16.27
N HIS A 155 28.85 1.04 17.38
CA HIS A 155 29.48 -0.26 17.58
C HIS A 155 28.47 -1.36 17.29
N GLY A 156 28.46 -1.81 16.02
CA GLY A 156 27.51 -2.81 15.49
C GLY A 156 26.53 -2.26 14.44
N ALA A 157 26.48 -0.94 14.27
CA ALA A 157 25.59 -0.19 13.37
C ALA A 157 25.85 -0.38 11.86
N SER A 158 26.69 -1.34 11.46
CA SER A 158 27.03 -1.62 10.06
C SER A 158 26.53 -2.99 9.58
N ASP A 159 26.01 -3.85 10.46
CA ASP A 159 25.43 -5.14 10.03
C ASP A 159 24.04 -4.91 9.42
N PRO A 160 23.83 -5.19 8.12
CA PRO A 160 22.53 -5.00 7.48
C PRO A 160 21.40 -5.82 8.11
N LYS A 161 21.69 -6.98 8.72
CA LYS A 161 20.67 -7.81 9.36
C LYS A 161 20.19 -7.18 10.67
N ALA A 162 21.11 -6.71 11.51
CA ALA A 162 20.79 -5.97 12.73
C ALA A 162 19.98 -4.71 12.42
N ILE A 163 20.42 -3.91 11.42
CA ILE A 163 19.70 -2.71 10.98
C ILE A 163 18.28 -3.05 10.55
N ARG A 164 18.11 -4.05 9.68
CA ARG A 164 16.77 -4.47 9.23
C ARG A 164 15.89 -4.90 10.40
N LYS A 165 16.42 -5.69 11.34
CA LYS A 165 15.65 -6.16 12.49
C LYS A 165 15.21 -5.01 13.41
N GLN A 166 16.03 -3.98 13.55
CA GLN A 166 15.78 -2.87 14.47
C GLN A 166 14.89 -1.79 13.87
N TYR A 167 15.12 -1.42 12.60
CA TYR A 167 14.52 -0.23 12.00
C TYR A 167 13.43 -0.53 10.99
N PHE A 168 13.23 -1.78 10.56
CA PHE A 168 12.21 -2.13 9.57
C PHE A 168 11.12 -3.01 10.17
N ILE A 169 9.88 -2.80 9.72
CA ILE A 169 8.81 -3.75 9.97
C ILE A 169 9.16 -5.06 9.26
N PRO A 170 9.09 -6.23 9.93
CA PRO A 170 9.30 -7.51 9.25
C PRO A 170 8.30 -7.68 8.10
N GLU A 171 8.76 -8.13 6.94
CA GLU A 171 7.91 -8.30 5.74
C GLU A 171 6.60 -9.07 5.99
N ARG A 172 6.69 -10.12 6.81
CA ARG A 172 5.56 -10.95 7.25
C ARG A 172 4.52 -10.22 8.13
N ASN A 173 4.85 -9.04 8.66
CA ASN A 173 3.96 -8.23 9.49
C ASN A 173 3.54 -6.94 8.77
N THR A 174 4.13 -6.65 7.60
CA THR A 174 3.93 -5.38 6.91
C THR A 174 2.45 -5.14 6.59
N TYR A 175 1.77 -6.12 6.01
CA TYR A 175 0.40 -5.91 5.57
C TYR A 175 -0.58 -5.76 6.73
N SER A 176 -0.50 -6.61 7.76
CA SER A 176 -1.36 -6.49 8.94
C SER A 176 -1.12 -5.18 9.71
N THR A 177 0.14 -4.75 9.81
CA THR A 177 0.49 -3.45 10.42
C THR A 177 -0.09 -2.30 9.61
N TYR A 178 0.01 -2.37 8.28
CA TYR A 178 -0.58 -1.38 7.37
C TYR A 178 -2.10 -1.31 7.51
N LEU A 179 -2.81 -2.44 7.47
CA LEU A 179 -4.27 -2.45 7.60
C LEU A 179 -4.72 -1.91 8.96
N SER A 180 -4.01 -2.25 10.03
CA SER A 180 -4.29 -1.71 11.36
C SER A 180 -4.13 -0.19 11.39
N LEU A 181 -3.06 0.33 10.77
CA LEU A 181 -2.82 1.77 10.68
C LEU A 181 -3.94 2.48 9.92
N VAL A 182 -4.31 1.97 8.73
CA VAL A 182 -5.36 2.57 7.90
C VAL A 182 -6.71 2.55 8.62
N ASN A 183 -7.02 1.44 9.31
CA ASN A 183 -8.22 1.33 10.13
C ASN A 183 -8.22 2.35 11.29
N ASN A 184 -7.09 2.49 11.99
CA ASN A 184 -6.97 3.46 13.08
C ASN A 184 -7.15 4.90 12.58
N VAL A 185 -6.56 5.26 11.43
CA VAL A 185 -6.76 6.58 10.81
C VAL A 185 -8.24 6.80 10.45
N SER A 186 -8.91 5.78 9.92
CA SER A 186 -10.35 5.86 9.64
C SER A 186 -11.15 6.16 10.92
N GLN A 187 -10.85 5.42 11.99
CA GLN A 187 -11.51 5.58 13.29
C GLN A 187 -11.24 6.95 13.92
N ASP A 188 -9.99 7.41 13.88
CA ASP A 188 -9.58 8.68 14.50
C ASP A 188 -10.20 9.90 13.79
N LEU A 189 -10.40 9.82 12.47
CA LEU A 189 -10.92 10.94 11.67
C LEU A 189 -12.44 10.93 11.49
N TRP A 190 -13.06 9.75 11.39
CA TRP A 190 -14.50 9.62 11.11
C TRP A 190 -15.29 8.89 12.20
N GLY A 191 -14.64 8.24 13.16
CA GLY A 191 -15.31 7.43 14.19
C GLY A 191 -15.81 6.07 13.70
N ASP A 192 -15.40 5.63 12.51
CA ASP A 192 -15.69 4.30 11.99
C ASP A 192 -14.58 3.76 11.07
N SER A 193 -14.72 2.50 10.61
CA SER A 193 -13.76 1.81 9.72
C SER A 193 -14.17 1.81 8.26
N HIS A 194 -15.18 2.59 7.86
CA HIS A 194 -15.70 2.56 6.49
C HIS A 194 -14.84 3.36 5.52
N HIS A 195 -13.93 4.20 6.03
CA HIS A 195 -13.12 5.12 5.23
C HIS A 195 -11.69 4.62 4.93
N ILE A 196 -11.43 3.33 5.10
CA ILE A 196 -10.11 2.73 4.85
C ILE A 196 -9.64 2.89 3.40
N HIS A 197 -10.56 2.87 2.43
CA HIS A 197 -10.23 3.02 1.00
C HIS A 197 -9.89 4.47 0.66
N GLU A 198 -10.52 5.43 1.32
CA GLU A 198 -10.23 6.85 1.18
C GLU A 198 -8.84 7.17 1.71
N VAL A 199 -8.46 6.60 2.86
CA VAL A 199 -7.12 6.72 3.42
C VAL A 199 -6.07 6.08 2.50
N GLU A 200 -6.30 4.84 2.03
CA GLU A 200 -5.44 4.17 1.04
C GLU A 200 -5.23 5.06 -0.20
N MET A 201 -6.32 5.56 -0.77
CA MET A 201 -6.29 6.35 -1.99
C MET A 201 -5.64 7.72 -1.78
N LEU A 202 -5.80 8.33 -0.61
CA LEU A 202 -5.12 9.57 -0.28
C LEU A 202 -3.61 9.36 -0.22
N LEU A 203 -3.14 8.34 0.51
CA LEU A 203 -1.73 7.96 0.58
C LEU A 203 -1.15 7.70 -0.81
N PHE A 204 -1.90 7.01 -1.67
CA PHE A 204 -1.50 6.73 -3.04
C PHE A 204 -1.41 7.99 -3.91
N SER A 205 -2.42 8.85 -3.85
CA SER A 205 -2.58 10.00 -4.76
C SER A 205 -1.59 11.13 -4.47
N LEU A 206 -1.22 11.31 -3.21
CA LEU A 206 -0.29 12.36 -2.80
C LEU A 206 1.18 11.93 -2.91
N ALA A 207 1.44 10.63 -3.10
CA ALA A 207 2.78 10.03 -2.98
C ALA A 207 3.84 10.71 -3.87
N ASP A 208 3.54 10.90 -5.16
CA ASP A 208 4.46 11.51 -6.14
C ASP A 208 4.18 12.98 -6.44
N ALA A 209 3.25 13.57 -5.69
CA ALA A 209 2.85 14.97 -5.75
C ALA A 209 3.25 15.69 -4.44
N ASP A 210 2.29 15.99 -3.57
CA ASP A 210 2.47 16.81 -2.37
C ASP A 210 3.47 16.20 -1.38
N ILE A 211 3.34 14.90 -1.07
CA ILE A 211 4.25 14.23 -0.12
C ILE A 211 5.68 14.25 -0.66
N TYR A 212 5.86 14.00 -1.95
CA TYR A 212 7.18 14.09 -2.58
C TYR A 212 7.78 15.49 -2.47
N ALA A 213 6.96 16.52 -2.73
CA ALA A 213 7.37 17.92 -2.66
C ALA A 213 7.74 18.33 -1.22
N ASP A 214 7.01 17.86 -0.22
CA ASP A 214 7.29 18.12 1.19
C ASP A 214 8.61 17.49 1.64
N VAL A 215 8.85 16.22 1.27
CA VAL A 215 10.14 15.56 1.55
C VAL A 215 11.27 16.34 0.89
N PHE A 216 11.12 16.71 -0.38
CA PHE A 216 12.15 17.47 -1.09
C PHE A 216 12.42 18.83 -0.42
N SER A 217 11.37 19.55 -0.03
CA SER A 217 11.47 20.86 0.64
C SER A 217 12.16 20.75 2.01
N SER A 218 11.90 19.66 2.74
CA SER A 218 12.55 19.42 4.03
C SER A 218 14.06 19.19 3.91
N LEU A 219 14.53 18.58 2.82
CA LEU A 219 15.95 18.38 2.54
C LEU A 219 16.67 19.69 2.19
N VAL A 220 16.03 20.52 1.37
CA VAL A 220 16.55 21.85 1.03
C VAL A 220 16.68 22.70 2.30
N SER A 221 15.65 22.70 3.14
CA SER A 221 15.64 23.48 4.38
C SER A 221 16.68 23.00 5.40
N SER A 222 16.99 21.70 5.41
CA SER A 222 18.02 21.12 6.29
C SER A 222 19.45 21.44 5.83
N SER A 223 19.65 21.81 4.57
CA SER A 223 20.98 22.10 3.99
C SER A 223 21.42 23.56 4.18
N VAL A 224 20.54 24.43 4.68
CA VAL A 224 20.76 25.88 4.85
C VAL A 224 21.09 26.23 6.32
N LYS A 225 21.34 25.24 7.18
CA LYS A 225 21.84 25.41 8.56
C LYS A 225 23.25 24.86 8.69
#